data_AF-A0A8E2VHZ6-F1
#
_entry.id   AF-A0A8E2VHZ6-F1
#
_cell.length_a   1.000
_cell.length_b   1.000
_cell.length_c   1.000
_cell.angle_alpha   90.00
_cell.angle_beta   90.00
_cell.angle_gamma   90.00
#
_symmetry.space_group_name_H-M   'P 1'
#
loop_
_entity.id
_entity.type
_entity.pdbx_description
1 polymer ?
#
loop_
_entity_poly.entity_id
_entity_poly.type
_entity_poly.pdbx_seq_one_letter_code
_entity_poly.pdbx_strand_id
1 'polypeptide(L)' 'LNAHWFMSLADAREKLEAWRRHYNEDRPHSALGYNVPIAMHYPDGVTGPSS' A
#
# COMPACT_ATOMS: atom_id res chain seq x y z
N LEU A 1 -17.89 -8.66 22.86
CA LEU A 1 -17.83 -7.73 21.71
C LEU A 1 -17.56 -8.57 20.46
N ASN A 2 -18.54 -8.75 19.59
CA ASN A 2 -18.36 -9.52 18.35
C ASN A 2 -17.65 -8.63 17.32
N ALA A 3 -16.43 -9.03 16.98
CA ALA A 3 -15.54 -8.35 16.07
C ALA A 3 -15.94 -8.62 14.61
N HIS A 4 -17.08 -8.08 14.14
CA HIS A 4 -17.42 -8.07 12.71
C HIS A 4 -16.76 -6.86 12.03
N TRP A 5 -15.42 -6.89 11.93
CA TRP A 5 -14.64 -5.84 11.25
C TRP A 5 -14.87 -5.85 9.74
N PHE A 6 -15.27 -7.01 9.21
CA PHE A 6 -15.60 -7.21 7.81
C PHE A 6 -16.95 -7.90 7.70
N MET A 7 -17.82 -7.33 6.89
CA MET A 7 -19.18 -7.81 6.64
C MET A 7 -19.15 -9.10 5.78
N SER A 8 -18.09 -9.28 4.98
CA SER A 8 -17.81 -10.47 4.16
C SER A 8 -16.34 -10.49 3.71
N LEU A 9 -15.90 -11.59 3.09
CA LEU A 9 -14.58 -11.65 2.42
C LEU A 9 -14.47 -10.65 1.26
N ALA A 10 -15.58 -10.37 0.56
CA ALA A 10 -15.60 -9.37 -0.50
C ALA A 10 -15.35 -7.96 0.06
N ASP A 11 -16.02 -7.61 1.16
CA ASP A 11 -15.83 -6.34 1.88
C ASP A 11 -14.40 -6.20 2.40
N ALA A 12 -13.83 -7.28 2.96
CA ALA A 12 -12.44 -7.28 3.40
C ALA A 12 -11.47 -6.99 2.24
N ARG A 13 -11.67 -7.65 1.09
CA ARG A 13 -10.82 -7.46 -0.10
C ARG A 13 -10.91 -6.04 -0.63
N GLU A 14 -12.11 -5.48 -0.72
CA GLU A 14 -12.31 -4.11 -1.19
C GLU A 14 -11.60 -3.09 -0.29
N LYS A 15 -11.80 -3.19 1.03
CA LYS A 15 -11.17 -2.29 1.99
C LYS A 15 -9.65 -2.39 1.97
N LEU A 16 -9.12 -3.60 1.81
CA LEU A 16 -7.67 -3.83 1.77
C LEU A 16 -7.04 -3.25 0.50
N GLU A 17 -7.69 -3.42 -0.67
CA GLU A 17 -7.23 -2.79 -1.91
C GLU A 17 -7.33 -1.26 -1.86
N ALA A 18 -8.41 -0.72 -1.29
CA ALA A 18 -8.53 0.73 -1.08
C ALA A 18 -7.40 1.27 -0.19
N TRP A 19 -7.09 0.56 0.91
CA TRP A 19 -6.00 0.93 1.80
C TRP A 19 -4.63 0.84 1.11
N ARG A 20 -4.38 -0.22 0.34
CA ARG A 20 -3.13 -0.41 -0.42
C ARG A 20 -2.90 0.75 -1.38
N ARG A 21 -3.92 1.16 -2.14
CA ARG A 21 -3.82 2.30 -3.06
C ARG A 21 -3.51 3.58 -2.32
N HIS A 22 -4.31 3.93 -1.31
CA HIS A 22 -4.10 5.16 -0.54
C HIS A 22 -2.70 5.22 0.10
N TYR A 23 -2.19 4.12 0.65
CA TYR A 23 -0.87 4.08 1.24
C TYR A 23 0.25 4.30 0.22
N ASN A 24 0.11 3.71 -0.97
CA ASN A 24 1.13 3.72 -2.00
C ASN A 24 1.08 4.95 -2.92
N GLU A 25 -0.09 5.56 -3.08
CA GLU A 25 -0.35 6.59 -4.08
C GLU A 25 -0.58 7.97 -3.46
N ASP A 26 -1.18 8.04 -2.26
CA ASP A 26 -1.62 9.33 -1.70
C ASP A 26 -0.84 9.74 -0.45
N ARG A 27 -0.33 8.77 0.33
CA ARG A 27 0.31 9.05 1.62
C ARG A 27 1.80 9.33 1.47
N PRO A 28 2.28 10.56 1.73
CA PRO A 28 3.71 10.84 1.79
C PRO A 28 4.31 10.24 3.06
N HIS A 29 5.48 9.60 2.93
CA HIS A 29 6.20 9.00 4.06
C HIS A 29 7.53 9.71 4.25
N SER A 30 7.85 10.09 5.49
CA SER A 30 9.10 10.80 5.82
C SER A 30 10.35 9.98 5.49
N ALA A 31 10.29 8.66 5.61
CA ALA A 31 11.37 7.74 5.20
C ALA A 31 11.68 7.81 3.70
N LEU A 32 10.75 8.33 2.90
CA LEU A 32 10.87 8.52 1.45
C LEU A 32 11.09 9.99 1.08
N GLY A 33 11.55 10.82 2.02
CA GLY A 33 11.70 12.26 1.81
C GLY A 33 10.36 12.97 1.61
N TYR A 34 9.32 12.51 2.29
CA TYR A 34 7.94 12.99 2.14
C TYR A 34 7.32 12.74 0.75
N ASN A 35 7.77 11.70 0.05
CA ASN A 35 7.14 11.21 -1.17
C ASN A 35 6.24 10.01 -0.91
N VAL A 36 5.36 9.73 -1.88
CA VAL A 36 4.54 8.53 -1.91
C VAL A 36 5.35 7.33 -2.43
N PRO A 37 5.07 6.09 -1.99
CA PRO A 37 5.85 4.92 -2.39
C PRO A 37 5.90 4.69 -3.90
N ILE A 38 4.81 4.95 -4.62
CA ILE A 38 4.76 4.79 -6.09
C ILE A 38 5.69 5.78 -6.83
N ALA A 39 6.02 6.91 -6.19
CA ALA A 39 6.93 7.90 -6.74
C ALA A 39 8.40 7.58 -6.47
N MET A 40 8.71 6.47 -5.77
CA MET A 40 10.09 6.01 -5.65
C MET A 40 10.62 5.60 -7.03
N HIS A 41 11.36 6.51 -7.65
CA HIS A 41 12.18 6.20 -8.80
C HIS A 41 13.38 5.38 -8.31
N TYR A 42 13.48 4.11 -8.68
CA TYR A 42 14.70 3.33 -8.49
C TYR A 42 15.69 3.79 -9.57
N PRO A 43 16.76 4.55 -9.23
CA PRO A 43 17.77 4.87 -10.21
C PRO A 43 18.53 3.57 -10.54
N ASP A 44 18.29 3.07 -11.76
CA ASP A 44 19.09 2.07 -12.46
C ASP A 44 19.54 0.82 -11.66
N GLY A 45 18.81 -0.29 -11.85
CA GLY A 45 19.45 -1.61 -11.91
C GLY A 45 19.62 -2.42 -10.62
N VAL A 46 19.21 -1.93 -9.44
CA VAL A 46 19.14 -2.79 -8.25
C VAL A 46 17.82 -3.56 -8.25
N THR A 47 17.86 -4.69 -8.95
CA THR A 47 16.92 -5.81 -8.88
C THR A 47 16.36 -5.98 -7.47
N GLY A 48 15.09 -5.64 -7.27
CA GLY A 48 14.28 -6.29 -6.24
C GLY A 48 14.20 -7.79 -6.57
N PRO A 49 14.19 -8.70 -5.57
CA PRO A 49 14.34 -10.12 -5.83
C PRO A 49 13.19 -10.60 -6.71
N SER A 50 13.54 -11.19 -7.85
CA SER A 50 12.62 -12.06 -8.59
C SER A 50 12.28 -13.26 -7.71
N SER A 51 10.98 -13.52 -7.56
CA SER A 51 10.29 -14.65 -6.89
C SER A 51 9.71 -14.33 -5.52
#